data_AF-A0ABD0Y8Z4-F1
#
_entry.id   AF-A0ABD0Y8Z4-F1
#
_cell.length_a   1.000
_cell.length_b   1.000
_cell.length_c   1.000
_cell.angle_alpha   90.00
_cell.angle_beta   90.00
_cell.angle_gamma   90.00
#
_symmetry.space_group_name_H-M   'P 1'
#
loop_
_entity.id
_entity.type
_entity.pdbx_description
1 polymer ?
#
loop_
_entity_poly.entity_id
_entity_poly.type
_entity_poly.pdbx_seq_one_letter_code
_entity_poly.pdbx_strand_id
1 'polypeptide(L)'
;MLQCTPWKNFSCCTHETTSDAHKLKLYNFNFEHCPKKMSEECRKHFVRDLCFYECSPNIGPWIVKVNMKIRRERFFGVPLCQSDCDAWFSACVDDYTCTDNWARNFVWNSTGNQCPPNSQCMKFKDVFKTAKNFCEKVIAD
;
A
#
# COMPACT_ATOMS: atom_id res chain seq x y z
N MET A 1 8.89 14.15 3.80
CA MET A 1 7.65 14.63 4.44
C MET A 1 6.78 15.50 3.52
N LEU A 2 6.94 15.43 2.18
CA LEU A 2 6.16 16.22 1.24
C LEU A 2 5.21 15.39 0.36
N GLN A 3 5.04 14.09 0.61
CA GLN A 3 4.27 13.22 -0.30
C GLN A 3 2.76 13.46 -0.22
N CYS A 4 2.25 13.85 0.96
CA CYS A 4 0.82 14.14 1.13
C CYS A 4 0.46 15.62 0.87
N THR A 5 1.44 16.51 0.62
CA THR A 5 1.17 17.94 0.40
C THR A 5 0.31 18.27 -0.81
N PRO A 6 0.21 17.44 -1.87
CA PRO A 6 -0.73 17.70 -2.96
C PRO A 6 -2.19 17.87 -2.49
N TRP A 7 -2.56 17.27 -1.34
CA TRP A 7 -3.92 17.37 -0.77
C TRP A 7 -4.07 18.44 0.31
N LYS A 8 -3.04 19.25 0.60
CA LYS A 8 -3.02 20.20 1.74
C LYS A 8 -4.24 21.13 1.81
N ASN A 9 -4.76 21.58 0.67
CA ASN A 9 -5.85 22.56 0.62
C ASN A 9 -7.24 21.90 0.59
N PHE A 10 -7.33 20.61 0.30
CA PHE A 10 -8.58 19.86 0.22
C PHE A 10 -8.29 18.37 0.40
N SER A 11 -8.49 17.86 1.62
CA SER A 11 -8.15 16.49 2.01
C SER A 11 -9.24 15.83 2.86
N CYS A 12 -9.23 14.49 2.85
CA CYS A 12 -9.98 13.65 3.78
C CYS A 12 -9.17 13.24 5.03
N CYS A 13 -7.86 13.47 5.06
CA CYS A 13 -6.96 13.05 6.14
C CYS A 13 -6.63 14.20 7.12
N THR A 14 -6.11 13.85 8.30
CA THR A 14 -5.57 14.79 9.29
C THR A 14 -4.04 14.88 9.24
N HIS A 15 -3.47 15.86 9.95
CA HIS A 15 -2.02 15.99 10.08
C HIS A 15 -1.37 14.73 10.68
N GLU A 16 -1.97 14.14 11.71
CA GLU A 16 -1.50 12.91 12.36
C GLU A 16 -1.45 11.75 11.36
N THR A 17 -2.52 11.56 10.57
CA THR A 17 -2.57 10.56 9.50
C THR A 17 -1.42 10.74 8.53
N THR A 18 -1.14 11.98 8.10
CA THR A 18 -0.01 12.24 7.20
C THR A 18 1.35 11.95 7.85
N SER A 19 1.54 12.26 9.15
CA SER A 19 2.77 11.91 9.87
C SER A 19 2.98 10.40 9.88
N ASP A 20 1.92 9.64 10.17
CA ASP A 20 2.00 8.19 10.30
C ASP A 20 2.16 7.50 8.94
N ALA A 21 1.57 8.05 7.87
CA ALA A 21 1.82 7.61 6.50
C ALA A 21 3.31 7.71 6.15
N HIS A 22 3.96 8.85 6.42
CA HIS A 22 5.40 9.02 6.11
C HIS A 22 6.32 8.12 6.96
N LYS A 23 5.87 7.78 8.17
CA LYS A 23 6.57 6.82 9.04
C LYS A 23 6.27 5.37 8.68
N LEU A 24 5.30 5.12 7.79
CA LEU A 24 4.75 3.79 7.49
C LEU A 24 4.24 3.09 8.76
N LYS A 25 3.47 3.82 9.58
CA LYS A 25 2.92 3.35 10.87
C LYS A 25 1.39 3.20 10.87
N LEU A 26 0.73 3.49 9.75
CA LEU A 26 -0.73 3.33 9.66
C LEU A 26 -1.13 1.86 9.82
N TYR A 27 -2.27 1.66 10.47
CA TYR A 27 -2.94 0.38 10.68
C TYR A 27 -2.10 -0.73 11.34
N ASN A 28 -1.05 -0.35 12.09
CA ASN A 28 -0.09 -1.30 12.66
C ASN A 28 0.54 -2.23 11.57
N PHE A 29 0.67 -1.72 10.35
CA PHE A 29 1.20 -2.48 9.22
C PHE A 29 2.73 -2.35 9.13
N ASN A 30 3.41 -3.48 9.13
CA ASN A 30 4.82 -3.64 8.84
C ASN A 30 5.10 -3.76 7.33
N PHE A 31 5.54 -2.65 6.74
CA PHE A 31 6.03 -2.59 5.35
C PHE A 31 7.41 -3.24 5.17
N GLU A 32 8.13 -3.50 6.27
CA GLU A 32 9.43 -4.19 6.31
C GLU A 32 9.25 -5.62 6.85
N HIS A 33 8.26 -6.36 6.33
CA HIS A 33 7.93 -7.73 6.74
C HIS A 33 8.93 -8.80 6.25
N CYS A 34 9.83 -8.43 5.34
CA CYS A 34 10.93 -9.28 4.89
C CYS A 34 12.26 -8.83 5.52
N PRO A 35 13.24 -9.74 5.72
CA PRO A 35 14.50 -9.42 6.42
C PRO A 35 15.31 -8.28 5.78
N LYS A 36 15.21 -8.10 4.46
CA LYS A 36 15.85 -7.00 3.75
C LYS A 36 14.95 -5.78 3.82
N LYS A 37 15.49 -4.68 4.33
CA LYS A 37 14.83 -3.37 4.33
C LYS A 37 14.44 -2.95 2.92
N MET A 38 13.20 -2.46 2.78
CA MET A 38 12.69 -1.89 1.53
C MET A 38 13.54 -0.69 1.09
N SER A 39 13.82 -0.60 -0.21
CA SER A 39 14.52 0.55 -0.78
C SER A 39 13.77 1.86 -0.54
N GLU A 40 14.50 2.98 -0.53
CA GLU A 40 13.89 4.30 -0.35
C GLU A 40 12.93 4.64 -1.50
N GLU A 41 13.28 4.26 -2.74
CA GLU A 41 12.44 4.52 -3.91
C GLU A 41 11.12 3.75 -3.86
N CYS A 42 11.15 2.45 -3.56
CA CYS A 42 9.91 1.69 -3.35
C CYS A 42 9.08 2.24 -2.19
N ARG A 43 9.74 2.58 -1.08
CA ARG A 43 9.10 3.18 0.10
C ARG A 43 8.39 4.49 -0.25
N LYS A 44 8.97 5.35 -1.10
CA LYS A 44 8.35 6.62 -1.51
C LYS A 44 6.99 6.40 -2.19
N HIS A 45 6.87 5.36 -3.01
CA HIS A 45 5.62 5.02 -3.67
C HIS A 45 4.56 4.50 -2.70
N PHE A 46 4.91 3.62 -1.75
CA PHE A 46 3.97 3.18 -0.71
C PHE A 46 3.48 4.35 0.17
N VAL A 47 4.34 5.30 0.50
CA VAL A 47 3.88 6.51 1.23
C VAL A 47 2.94 7.35 0.37
N ARG A 48 3.23 7.51 -0.92
CA ARG A 48 2.35 8.26 -1.85
C ARG A 48 0.99 7.59 -2.01
N ASP A 49 0.95 6.27 -2.08
CA ASP A 49 -0.28 5.49 -2.10
C ASP A 49 -1.09 5.68 -0.81
N LEU A 50 -0.46 5.59 0.37
CA LEU A 50 -1.13 5.87 1.65
C LEU A 50 -1.69 7.31 1.69
N CYS A 51 -0.94 8.30 1.21
CA CYS A 51 -1.44 9.67 1.10
C CYS A 51 -2.64 9.75 0.17
N PHE A 52 -2.62 9.08 -0.99
CA PHE A 52 -3.76 9.03 -1.89
C PHE A 52 -4.98 8.38 -1.24
N TYR A 53 -4.79 7.22 -0.61
CA TYR A 53 -5.86 6.47 0.05
C TYR A 53 -6.53 7.25 1.18
N GLU A 54 -5.73 7.88 2.04
CA GLU A 54 -6.25 8.60 3.21
C GLU A 54 -6.72 10.02 2.88
N CYS A 55 -6.07 10.71 1.94
CA CYS A 55 -6.28 12.14 1.75
C CYS A 55 -7.15 12.49 0.54
N SER A 56 -7.27 11.64 -0.48
CA SER A 56 -7.94 12.01 -1.73
C SER A 56 -9.46 12.20 -1.58
N PRO A 57 -10.00 13.41 -1.83
CA PRO A 57 -11.44 13.63 -1.79
C PRO A 57 -12.14 13.28 -3.12
N ASN A 58 -11.39 12.85 -4.14
CA ASN A 58 -11.89 12.68 -5.51
C ASN A 58 -12.17 11.23 -5.90
N ILE A 59 -12.16 10.32 -4.94
CA ILE A 59 -12.30 8.88 -5.17
C ILE A 59 -13.75 8.37 -5.06
N GLY A 60 -14.70 9.25 -4.77
CA GLY A 60 -16.12 8.93 -4.59
C GLY A 60 -16.71 7.92 -5.59
N PRO A 61 -16.46 8.02 -6.91
CA PRO A 61 -16.99 7.08 -7.90
C PRO A 61 -16.56 5.62 -7.73
N TRP A 62 -15.46 5.36 -7.01
CA TRP A 62 -14.88 4.04 -6.80
C TRP A 62 -15.04 3.53 -5.38
N ILE A 63 -15.83 4.23 -4.55
CA ILE A 63 -16.15 3.78 -3.20
C ILE A 63 -17.24 2.71 -3.27
N VAL A 64 -16.97 1.55 -2.66
CA VAL A 64 -17.93 0.47 -2.47
C VAL A 64 -18.15 0.20 -1.00
N LYS A 65 -19.38 -0.20 -0.64
CA LYS A 65 -19.72 -0.59 0.74
C LYS A 65 -19.19 -1.98 1.04
N VAL A 66 -18.64 -2.15 2.25
CA VAL A 66 -18.16 -3.42 2.78
C VAL A 66 -18.60 -3.63 4.22
N ASN A 67 -18.65 -4.88 4.66
CA ASN A 67 -18.94 -5.23 6.04
C ASN A 67 -17.70 -5.80 6.73
N MET A 68 -16.72 -4.94 7.02
CA MET A 68 -15.50 -5.32 7.74
C MET A 68 -15.54 -4.76 9.16
N LYS A 69 -14.77 -5.37 10.08
CA LYS A 69 -14.67 -4.90 11.47
C LYS A 69 -14.13 -3.47 11.58
N ILE A 70 -13.21 -3.09 10.69
CA ILE A 70 -12.44 -1.85 10.77
C ILE A 70 -12.90 -0.77 9.77
N ARG A 71 -13.74 -1.11 8.79
CA ARG A 71 -14.20 -0.18 7.75
C ARG A 71 -15.55 -0.57 7.18
N ARG A 72 -16.33 0.43 6.78
CA ARG A 72 -17.64 0.28 6.12
C ARG A 72 -17.60 0.52 4.62
N GLU A 73 -16.51 1.11 4.15
CA GLU A 73 -16.30 1.49 2.76
C GLU A 73 -14.84 1.20 2.39
N ARG A 74 -14.59 0.96 1.10
CA ARG A 74 -13.25 0.83 0.53
C ARG A 74 -13.24 1.26 -0.92
N PHE A 75 -12.06 1.45 -1.48
CA PHE A 75 -11.91 1.67 -2.91
C PHE A 75 -11.97 0.34 -3.66
N PHE A 76 -12.56 0.34 -4.85
CA PHE A 76 -12.58 -0.81 -5.76
C PHE A 76 -12.47 -0.36 -7.22
N GLY A 77 -11.56 -0.97 -7.98
CA GLY A 77 -11.42 -0.68 -9.42
C GLY A 77 -10.97 0.75 -9.72
N VAL A 78 -10.14 1.35 -8.87
CA VAL A 78 -9.58 2.69 -9.11
C VAL A 78 -8.66 2.64 -10.33
N PRO A 79 -8.88 3.46 -11.37
CA PRO A 79 -8.09 3.45 -12.59
C PRO A 79 -6.79 4.21 -12.37
N LEU A 80 -5.81 3.57 -11.73
CA LEU A 80 -4.47 4.12 -11.61
C LEU A 80 -3.87 4.31 -13.01
N CYS A 81 -3.26 5.47 -13.26
CA CYS A 81 -2.56 5.72 -14.51
C CYS A 81 -1.46 4.66 -14.72
N GLN A 82 -1.35 4.15 -15.95
CA GLN A 82 -0.35 3.14 -16.28
C GLN A 82 1.07 3.61 -15.90
N SER A 83 1.40 4.88 -16.16
CA SER A 83 2.70 5.46 -15.81
C SER A 83 3.01 5.45 -14.31
N ASP A 84 2.01 5.71 -13.45
CA ASP A 84 2.22 5.66 -12.00
C ASP A 84 2.39 4.22 -11.52
N CYS A 85 1.63 3.28 -12.10
CA CYS A 85 1.76 1.86 -11.80
C CYS A 85 3.12 1.27 -12.24
N ASP A 86 3.55 1.57 -13.47
CA ASP A 86 4.82 1.13 -14.03
C ASP A 86 6.00 1.70 -13.24
N ALA A 87 5.94 2.99 -12.87
CA ALA A 87 6.97 3.63 -12.05
C ALA A 87 7.07 2.99 -10.65
N TRP A 88 5.93 2.73 -10.01
CA TRP A 88 5.90 2.10 -8.70
C TRP A 88 6.49 0.68 -8.76
N PHE A 89 6.04 -0.16 -9.68
CA PHE A 89 6.57 -1.51 -9.79
C PHE A 89 8.07 -1.50 -10.08
N SER A 90 8.51 -0.65 -11.01
CA SER A 90 9.93 -0.48 -11.36
C SER A 90 10.80 -0.09 -10.16
N ALA A 91 10.30 0.77 -9.27
CA ALA A 91 11.00 1.15 -8.05
C ALA A 91 11.14 0.00 -7.05
N CYS A 92 10.25 -1.00 -7.11
CA CYS A 92 10.19 -2.10 -6.15
C CYS A 92 10.71 -3.45 -6.69
N VAL A 93 11.04 -3.59 -7.98
CA VAL A 93 11.29 -4.93 -8.61
C VAL A 93 12.34 -5.79 -7.90
N ASP A 94 13.34 -5.19 -7.25
CA ASP A 94 14.41 -5.88 -6.51
C ASP A 94 14.26 -5.82 -4.96
N ASP A 95 13.16 -5.25 -4.48
CA ASP A 95 12.71 -5.37 -3.08
C ASP A 95 11.94 -6.67 -2.88
N TYR A 96 11.63 -7.00 -1.61
CA TYR A 96 11.19 -8.34 -1.22
C TYR A 96 9.83 -8.31 -0.54
N THR A 97 8.99 -9.28 -0.90
CA THR A 97 7.75 -9.60 -0.20
C THR A 97 7.57 -11.11 -0.11
N CYS A 98 6.66 -11.56 0.74
CA CYS A 98 6.35 -12.97 0.95
C CYS A 98 4.94 -13.34 0.46
N THR A 99 4.18 -12.38 -0.08
CA THR A 99 2.82 -12.61 -0.54
C THR A 99 2.38 -11.60 -1.60
N ASP A 100 1.41 -11.96 -2.44
CA ASP A 100 0.93 -11.15 -3.56
C ASP A 100 -0.31 -10.29 -3.23
N ASN A 101 -0.93 -10.47 -2.07
CA ASN A 101 -2.05 -9.64 -1.62
C ASN A 101 -1.89 -9.27 -0.14
N TRP A 102 -1.52 -8.01 0.12
CA TRP A 102 -1.24 -7.52 1.47
C TRP A 102 -2.51 -7.19 2.25
N ALA A 103 -3.64 -7.00 1.58
CA ALA A 103 -4.92 -6.79 2.26
C ALA A 103 -5.45 -8.08 2.91
N ARG A 104 -5.09 -9.25 2.39
CA ARG A 104 -5.74 -10.52 2.74
C ARG A 104 -4.83 -11.60 3.29
N ASN A 105 -3.61 -11.71 2.79
CA ASN A 105 -2.84 -12.94 3.00
C ASN A 105 -2.04 -12.94 4.30
N PHE A 106 -1.72 -11.77 4.87
CA PHE A 106 -0.92 -11.70 6.08
C PHE A 106 -1.61 -12.30 7.30
N VAL A 107 -0.80 -12.89 8.18
CA VAL A 107 -1.23 -13.30 9.53
C VAL A 107 -0.99 -12.15 10.49
N TRP A 108 -1.96 -11.80 11.33
CA TRP A 108 -1.87 -10.67 12.25
C TRP A 108 -1.62 -11.12 13.68
N ASN A 109 -0.69 -10.46 14.36
CA ASN A 109 -0.45 -10.60 15.80
C ASN A 109 -0.35 -9.21 16.47
N SER A 110 0.05 -9.17 17.74
CA SER A 110 0.18 -7.92 18.50
C SER A 110 1.23 -6.94 17.95
N THR A 111 2.21 -7.42 17.17
CA THR A 111 3.29 -6.60 16.59
C THR A 111 3.04 -6.20 15.14
N GLY A 112 1.91 -6.61 14.55
CA GLY A 112 1.50 -6.25 13.18
C GLY A 112 1.32 -7.47 12.27
N ASN A 113 1.37 -7.24 10.96
CA ASN A 113 1.31 -8.29 9.96
C ASN A 113 2.61 -9.10 9.87
N GLN A 114 2.45 -10.42 9.73
CA GLN A 114 3.50 -11.42 9.59
C GLN A 114 3.30 -12.21 8.31
N CYS A 115 4.40 -12.54 7.64
CA CYS A 115 4.38 -13.41 6.48
C CYS A 115 3.63 -14.72 6.76
N PRO A 116 2.83 -15.23 5.81
CA PRO A 116 2.13 -16.50 5.97
C PRO A 116 3.09 -17.64 6.34
N PRO A 117 2.66 -18.65 7.13
CA PRO A 117 3.48 -19.82 7.41
C PRO A 117 3.98 -20.49 6.12
N ASN A 118 5.24 -20.93 6.10
CA ASN A 118 5.89 -21.55 4.94
C ASN A 118 6.06 -20.64 3.70
N SER A 119 5.75 -19.35 3.79
CA SER A 119 6.09 -18.40 2.74
C SER A 119 7.58 -18.03 2.80
N GLN A 120 8.13 -17.66 1.65
CA GLN A 120 9.51 -17.20 1.52
C GLN A 120 9.53 -15.78 0.96
N CYS A 121 10.44 -14.96 1.47
CA CYS A 121 10.67 -13.63 0.92
C CYS A 121 11.33 -13.75 -0.45
N MET A 122 10.62 -13.34 -1.49
CA MET A 122 11.05 -13.32 -2.88
C MET A 122 11.00 -11.90 -3.42
N LYS A 123 11.70 -11.64 -4.53
CA LYS A 123 11.67 -10.32 -5.14
C LYS A 123 10.28 -10.00 -5.65
N PHE A 124 9.88 -8.73 -5.61
CA PHE A 124 8.59 -8.28 -6.14
C PHE A 124 8.41 -8.69 -7.60
N LYS A 125 9.47 -8.62 -8.42
CA LYS A 125 9.39 -9.08 -9.82
C LYS A 125 9.04 -10.55 -9.96
N ASP A 126 9.47 -11.38 -9.02
CA ASP A 126 9.21 -12.82 -9.04
C ASP A 126 7.81 -13.14 -8.53
N VAL A 127 7.29 -12.37 -7.57
CA VAL A 127 5.93 -12.51 -7.03
C VAL A 127 4.88 -11.97 -7.99
N PHE A 128 5.07 -10.75 -8.49
CA PHE A 128 4.04 -10.03 -9.23
C PHE A 128 4.17 -10.16 -10.74
N LYS A 129 5.36 -10.45 -11.28
CA LYS A 129 5.67 -10.61 -12.72
C LYS A 129 5.47 -9.36 -13.60
N THR A 130 4.39 -8.60 -13.42
CA THR A 130 4.04 -7.41 -14.21
C THR A 130 3.59 -6.26 -13.30
N ALA A 131 3.73 -5.03 -13.77
CA ALA A 131 3.26 -3.84 -13.05
C ALA A 131 1.75 -3.88 -12.82
N LYS A 132 0.97 -4.27 -13.84
CA LYS A 132 -0.48 -4.43 -13.73
C LYS A 132 -0.86 -5.38 -12.58
N ASN A 133 -0.30 -6.59 -12.57
CA ASN A 133 -0.60 -7.57 -11.51
C ASN A 133 -0.10 -7.10 -10.13
N PHE A 134 0.97 -6.30 -10.08
CA PHE A 134 1.40 -5.64 -8.86
C PHE A 134 0.36 -4.64 -8.33
N CYS A 135 0.01 -3.61 -9.11
CA CYS A 135 -0.91 -2.54 -8.67
C CYS A 135 -2.34 -3.04 -8.42
N GLU A 136 -2.79 -4.05 -9.16
CA GLU A 136 -4.12 -4.65 -9.00
C GLU A 136 -4.21 -5.66 -7.85
N LYS A 137 -3.10 -6.02 -7.18
CA LYS A 137 -3.12 -7.03 -6.10
C LYS A 137 -2.46 -6.63 -4.81
N VAL A 138 -1.33 -5.92 -4.85
CA VAL A 138 -0.47 -5.72 -3.68
C VAL A 138 -1.26 -5.17 -2.50
N ILE A 139 -2.12 -4.18 -2.71
CA ILE A 139 -3.00 -3.56 -1.71
C ILE A 139 -4.47 -3.60 -2.15
N ALA A 140 -4.78 -4.36 -3.20
CA ALA A 140 -6.13 -4.51 -3.67
C ALA A 140 -6.92 -5.41 -2.72
N ASP A 141 -7.97 -4.82 -2.16
CA ASP A 141 -9.07 -5.57 -1.54
C ASP A 141 -10.30 -5.55 -2.44
#